data_AF-A0A7V4GG41-F1
#
_entry.id   AF-A0A7V4GG41-F1
#
_cell.length_a   1.000
_cell.length_b   1.000
_cell.length_c   1.000
_cell.angle_alpha   90.00
_cell.angle_beta   90.00
_cell.angle_gamma   90.00
#
_symmetry.space_group_name_H-M   'P 1'
#
loop_
_entity.id
_entity.type
_entity.pdbx_description
1 polymer ?
#
loop_
_entity_poly.entity_id
_entity_poly.type
_entity_poly.pdbx_seq_one_letter_code
_entity_poly.pdbx_strand_id
1 'polypeptide(L)'
;MPAAAGLRGAVAGVSRAVRMGRVRSAARRAGPGDRGASGKAASMTQLGYIQVARICNQRCLFCSNPDNQRLVTVDEFRAQARDLARTGHAGVLLTGGEPTLHPELPRLVALAAAEGLAVRIITNGQEASRPGVLARLRRAGLRHLHVSLYSSRPAVQDRIARNPGSRRRIARTLREAARLRLTVDVNVVLSALNAPHLPETVRWVVRSFPHVRHFVFNGLDPHTDRVAEHPEVVPKLSDLELPLLETLAFLERSGRTFRVERIPLCYLGDWPHVSTETRKIVKGEGRVIHFLDAKGRFAATSFEHDKAACCAVCTVNRICAGLYSMDRYYASSELYPLFVDPEPIRRRILAGDSPVGGGRASRLAPGRSAARPRRPEGSGGRLVSGSSRPRS
;
A
#
# COMPACT_ATOMS: atom_id res chain seq x y z
N MET A 1 5.61 54.97 35.53
CA MET A 1 5.94 55.39 36.90
C MET A 1 4.66 55.83 37.58
N PRO A 2 4.40 55.51 38.87
CA PRO A 2 5.18 54.72 39.86
C PRO A 2 4.48 53.36 40.17
N ALA A 3 5.09 52.26 40.62
CA ALA A 3 5.96 51.97 41.78
C ALA A 3 5.26 52.29 43.13
N ALA A 4 5.37 51.53 44.23
CA ALA A 4 5.80 50.18 44.60
C ALA A 4 5.56 50.05 46.13
N ALA A 5 5.58 48.81 46.66
CA ALA A 5 5.83 48.37 48.06
C ALA A 5 4.61 47.67 48.71
N GLY A 6 4.69 46.44 49.23
CA GLY A 6 5.82 45.54 49.49
C GLY A 6 5.86 45.13 50.97
N LEU A 7 5.83 43.82 51.24
CA LEU A 7 6.37 43.10 52.42
C LEU A 7 6.07 41.60 52.19
N ARG A 8 6.96 40.81 51.56
CA ARG A 8 8.15 40.10 52.07
C ARG A 8 7.89 39.13 53.23
N GLY A 9 8.04 37.84 52.91
CA GLY A 9 8.38 36.73 53.81
C GLY A 9 8.78 35.50 52.99
N ALA A 10 10.09 35.20 52.93
CA ALA A 10 10.70 34.02 52.31
C ALA A 10 10.33 32.74 53.10
N VAL A 11 10.48 31.49 52.60
CA VAL A 11 11.74 30.72 52.48
C VAL A 11 11.53 29.49 51.56
N ALA A 12 12.53 29.21 50.70
CA ALA A 12 12.99 27.95 50.04
C ALA A 12 11.96 26.87 49.64
N GLY A 13 11.89 26.33 48.41
CA GLY A 13 12.93 26.07 47.42
C GLY A 13 13.24 24.57 47.36
N VAL A 14 12.57 23.79 46.48
CA VAL A 14 13.12 22.54 45.88
C VAL A 14 12.45 22.29 44.52
N SER A 15 13.18 22.56 43.44
CA SER A 15 12.92 22.03 42.09
C SER A 15 13.19 20.52 42.08
N ARG A 16 12.19 19.71 41.71
CA ARG A 16 12.39 18.27 41.52
C ARG A 16 12.56 17.96 40.03
N ALA A 17 13.83 17.91 39.62
CA ALA A 17 14.27 17.36 38.35
C ALA A 17 13.96 15.84 38.31
N VAL A 18 13.24 15.40 37.28
CA VAL A 18 13.08 13.97 36.97
C VAL A 18 14.38 13.49 36.33
N ARG A 19 15.15 12.70 37.10
CA ARG A 19 16.40 12.05 36.71
C ARG A 19 16.11 11.00 35.63
N MET A 20 16.71 11.14 34.45
CA MET A 20 16.84 10.04 33.48
C MET A 20 17.67 8.91 34.10
N GLY A 21 17.02 7.77 34.36
CA GLY A 21 17.70 6.53 34.75
C GLY A 21 18.43 5.93 33.55
N ARG A 22 19.77 5.87 33.63
CA ARG A 22 20.60 5.05 32.73
C ARG A 22 20.32 3.57 33.00
N VAL A 23 19.63 2.89 32.08
CA VAL A 23 19.54 1.43 32.08
C VAL A 23 20.91 0.88 31.63
N ARG A 24 21.63 0.24 32.56
CA ARG A 24 22.88 -0.48 32.29
C ARG A 24 22.53 -1.78 31.53
N SER A 25 22.90 -1.84 30.25
CA SER A 25 22.90 -3.08 29.46
C SER A 25 24.02 -3.99 29.94
N ALA A 26 23.68 -5.13 30.53
CA ALA A 26 24.63 -6.19 30.87
C ALA A 26 25.06 -6.93 29.60
N ALA A 27 26.28 -6.67 29.13
CA ALA A 27 26.92 -7.44 28.07
C ALA A 27 27.34 -8.81 28.63
N ARG A 28 26.68 -9.89 28.21
CA ARG A 28 27.18 -11.27 28.39
C ARG A 28 28.22 -11.55 27.31
N ARG A 29 29.42 -11.94 27.73
CA ARG A 29 30.51 -12.40 26.85
C ARG A 29 30.16 -13.79 26.32
N ALA A 30 30.17 -13.97 25.01
CA ALA A 30 30.12 -15.28 24.35
C ALA A 30 31.56 -15.82 24.23
N GLY A 31 31.78 -17.07 24.66
CA GLY A 31 33.04 -17.79 24.52
C GLY A 31 33.26 -18.34 23.10
N PRO A 32 34.46 -18.82 22.76
CA PRO A 32 34.82 -19.22 21.41
C PRO A 32 34.50 -20.70 21.15
N GLY A 33 33.89 -21.00 20.01
CA GLY A 33 33.79 -22.35 19.45
C GLY A 33 32.41 -22.68 18.90
N ASP A 34 32.22 -22.58 17.59
CA ASP A 34 32.16 -23.76 16.72
C ASP A 34 31.97 -23.31 15.26
N ARG A 35 32.86 -23.77 14.38
CA ARG A 35 32.82 -23.49 12.94
C ARG A 35 31.99 -24.60 12.28
N GLY A 36 30.67 -24.44 12.35
CA GLY A 36 29.70 -25.31 11.68
C GLY A 36 29.00 -24.60 10.53
N ALA A 37 29.17 -25.13 9.32
CA ALA A 37 28.48 -24.69 8.10
C ALA A 37 26.97 -24.52 8.33
N SER A 38 26.43 -23.33 8.06
CA SER A 38 24.98 -23.11 8.00
C SER A 38 24.61 -22.48 6.66
N GLY A 39 23.70 -23.16 5.98
CA GLY A 39 23.32 -22.94 4.59
C GLY A 39 22.77 -21.54 4.32
N LYS A 40 22.82 -21.16 3.05
CA LYS A 40 22.17 -19.96 2.50
C LYS A 40 20.75 -19.87 3.05
N ALA A 41 20.54 -18.96 4.00
CA ALA A 41 19.22 -18.49 4.37
C ALA A 41 18.48 -18.10 3.09
N ALA A 42 17.27 -18.62 2.91
CA ALA A 42 16.42 -18.29 1.78
C ALA A 42 16.40 -16.75 1.62
N SER A 43 16.91 -16.27 0.49
CA SER A 43 16.98 -14.85 0.17
C SER A 43 15.57 -14.25 0.25
N MET A 44 15.28 -13.56 1.35
CA MET A 44 14.05 -12.79 1.48
C MET A 44 14.08 -11.69 0.42
N THR A 45 13.18 -11.79 -0.55
CA THR A 45 13.05 -10.86 -1.69
C THR A 45 12.50 -9.51 -1.21
N GLN A 46 13.33 -8.73 -0.51
CA GLN A 46 12.94 -7.42 0.03
C GLN A 46 13.07 -6.32 -1.03
N LEU A 47 12.14 -5.36 -0.99
CA LEU A 47 12.22 -4.13 -1.79
C LEU A 47 12.67 -2.98 -0.89
N GLY A 48 13.71 -2.27 -1.32
CA GLY A 48 14.12 -1.02 -0.69
C GLY A 48 13.33 0.16 -1.24
N TYR A 49 13.26 1.27 -0.50
CA TYR A 49 12.63 2.50 -0.94
C TYR A 49 13.68 3.61 -1.02
N ILE A 50 13.67 4.38 -2.11
CA ILE A 50 14.50 5.58 -2.25
C ILE A 50 13.60 6.75 -2.63
N GLN A 51 13.60 7.81 -1.82
CA GLN A 51 13.03 9.09 -2.23
C GLN A 51 13.98 9.74 -3.24
N VAL A 52 13.53 9.92 -4.47
CA VAL A 52 14.35 10.55 -5.53
C VAL A 52 14.02 12.01 -5.71
N ALA A 53 12.80 12.43 -5.40
CA ALA A 53 12.34 13.80 -5.52
C ALA A 53 11.48 14.18 -4.32
N ARG A 54 11.56 15.44 -3.89
CA ARG A 54 10.62 16.06 -2.95
C ARG A 54 9.84 17.20 -3.58
N ILE A 55 10.02 17.47 -4.88
CA ILE A 55 9.08 18.29 -5.65
C ILE A 55 7.81 17.51 -5.98
N CYS A 56 6.65 18.18 -6.07
CA CYS A 56 5.41 17.54 -6.50
C CYS A 56 4.46 18.50 -7.23
N ASN A 57 3.81 18.02 -8.29
CA ASN A 57 2.80 18.73 -9.06
C ASN A 57 1.36 18.46 -8.57
N GLN A 58 1.22 17.98 -7.34
CA GLN A 58 -0.06 17.81 -6.63
C GLN A 58 0.06 18.39 -5.23
N ARG A 59 -1.10 18.75 -4.65
CA ARG A 59 -1.18 19.24 -3.27
C ARG A 59 -2.18 18.42 -2.46
N CYS A 60 -2.03 17.09 -2.46
CA CYS A 60 -2.98 16.19 -1.82
C CYS A 60 -3.27 16.58 -0.37
N LEU A 61 -4.54 16.51 0.02
CA LEU A 61 -5.01 16.90 1.37
C LEU A 61 -4.37 16.07 2.49
N PHE A 62 -3.90 14.85 2.18
CA PHE A 62 -3.32 13.94 3.16
C PHE A 62 -1.80 13.73 3.04
N CYS A 63 -1.09 14.56 2.27
CA CYS A 63 0.29 14.27 1.90
C CYS A 63 1.22 14.06 3.11
N SER A 64 1.92 12.93 3.16
CA SER A 64 2.93 12.60 4.19
C SER A 64 4.31 13.19 3.93
N ASN A 65 4.48 13.84 2.79
CA ASN A 65 5.78 14.17 2.23
C ASN A 65 5.70 15.49 1.47
N PRO A 66 5.41 16.61 2.16
CA PRO A 66 5.27 17.92 1.56
C PRO A 66 6.58 18.34 0.87
N ASP A 67 6.41 19.29 -0.04
CA ASP A 67 7.45 19.74 -0.93
C ASP A 67 8.57 20.47 -0.16
N ASN A 68 9.82 20.07 -0.37
CA ASN A 68 11.01 20.78 0.14
C ASN A 68 12.05 21.06 -0.97
N GLN A 69 11.64 20.96 -2.23
CA GLN A 69 12.43 21.19 -3.44
C GLN A 69 13.65 20.28 -3.65
N ARG A 70 13.95 19.34 -2.74
CA ARG A 70 15.14 18.48 -2.88
C ARG A 70 14.98 17.45 -4.00
N LEU A 71 16.05 17.25 -4.75
CA LEU A 71 16.25 16.16 -5.69
C LEU A 71 17.47 15.36 -5.24
N VAL A 72 17.42 14.04 -5.36
CA VAL A 72 18.61 13.20 -5.12
C VAL A 72 19.60 13.44 -6.26
N THR A 73 20.87 13.65 -5.93
CA THR A 73 21.91 13.68 -6.96
C THR A 73 22.15 12.27 -7.49
N VAL A 74 22.75 12.18 -8.69
CA VAL A 74 23.09 10.88 -9.29
C VAL A 74 24.05 10.07 -8.41
N ASP A 75 24.99 10.74 -7.73
CA ASP A 75 25.99 10.07 -6.90
C ASP A 75 25.42 9.61 -5.56
N GLU A 76 24.58 10.42 -4.90
CA GLU A 76 23.81 9.98 -3.71
C GLU A 76 22.95 8.77 -4.06
N PHE A 77 22.23 8.83 -5.19
CA PHE A 77 21.38 7.72 -5.64
C PHE A 77 22.19 6.46 -5.92
N ARG A 78 23.34 6.59 -6.60
CA ARG A 78 24.23 5.44 -6.89
C ARG A 78 24.69 4.77 -5.59
N ALA A 79 25.08 5.55 -4.58
CA ALA A 79 25.46 5.02 -3.28
C ALA A 79 24.32 4.27 -2.60
N GLN A 80 23.10 4.83 -2.63
CA GLN A 80 21.90 4.21 -2.06
C GLN A 80 21.48 2.93 -2.81
N ALA A 81 21.53 2.92 -4.15
CA ALA A 81 21.21 1.75 -4.96
C ALA A 81 22.20 0.61 -4.71
N ARG A 82 23.51 0.91 -4.65
CA ARG A 82 24.56 -0.06 -4.29
C ARG A 82 24.38 -0.62 -2.89
N ASP A 83 23.97 0.22 -1.95
CA ASP A 83 23.66 -0.22 -0.59
C ASP A 83 22.50 -1.23 -0.56
N LEU A 84 21.41 -0.97 -1.27
CA LEU A 84 20.30 -1.92 -1.37
C LEU A 84 20.74 -3.24 -2.02
N ALA A 85 21.51 -3.18 -3.11
CA ALA A 85 22.03 -4.37 -3.77
C ALA A 85 22.96 -5.20 -2.87
N ARG A 86 23.92 -4.54 -2.18
CA ARG A 86 24.84 -5.21 -1.23
C ARG A 86 24.13 -5.85 -0.05
N THR A 87 23.01 -5.29 0.37
CA THR A 87 22.18 -5.82 1.48
C THR A 87 21.19 -6.89 1.02
N GLY A 88 21.27 -7.33 -0.24
CA GLY A 88 20.47 -8.45 -0.77
C GLY A 88 19.04 -8.10 -1.15
N HIS A 89 18.70 -6.81 -1.29
CA HIS A 89 17.39 -6.41 -1.78
C HIS A 89 17.23 -6.84 -3.25
N ALA A 90 16.07 -7.37 -3.58
CA ALA A 90 15.76 -7.82 -4.94
C ALA A 90 15.28 -6.68 -5.86
N GLY A 91 14.96 -5.52 -5.29
CA GLY A 91 14.46 -4.39 -6.05
C GLY A 91 14.34 -3.11 -5.26
N VAL A 92 13.96 -2.05 -5.96
CA VAL A 92 13.82 -0.71 -5.42
C VAL A 92 12.54 -0.05 -5.88
N LEU A 93 11.82 0.59 -4.95
CA LEU A 93 10.75 1.54 -5.22
C LEU A 93 11.30 2.97 -5.18
N LEU A 94 11.28 3.65 -6.32
CA LEU A 94 11.55 5.09 -6.40
C LEU A 94 10.27 5.85 -6.04
N THR A 95 10.37 6.73 -5.06
CA THR A 95 9.23 7.45 -4.47
C THR A 95 9.63 8.88 -4.08
N GLY A 96 8.83 9.56 -3.25
CA GLY A 96 9.09 10.89 -2.72
C GLY A 96 7.87 11.79 -2.83
N GLY A 97 8.04 12.98 -3.41
CA GLY A 97 6.95 13.81 -3.92
C GLY A 97 6.41 13.16 -5.19
N GLU A 98 6.89 13.61 -6.35
CA GLU A 98 6.61 12.95 -7.63
C GLU A 98 7.91 12.60 -8.37
N PRO A 99 8.32 11.31 -8.40
CA PRO A 99 9.55 10.88 -9.07
C PRO A 99 9.66 11.30 -10.53
N THR A 100 8.53 11.32 -11.26
CA THR A 100 8.53 11.63 -12.70
C THR A 100 8.86 13.08 -13.02
N LEU A 101 8.94 13.96 -12.01
CA LEU A 101 9.45 15.33 -12.15
C LEU A 101 10.98 15.42 -12.05
N HIS A 102 11.67 14.35 -11.65
CA HIS A 102 13.13 14.34 -11.57
C HIS A 102 13.74 14.32 -12.99
N PRO A 103 14.56 15.31 -13.39
CA PRO A 103 15.09 15.41 -14.75
C PRO A 103 15.96 14.20 -15.12
N GLU A 104 16.78 13.73 -14.19
CA GLU A 104 17.63 12.54 -14.40
C GLU A 104 16.92 11.19 -14.12
N LEU A 105 15.59 11.15 -13.94
CA LEU A 105 14.91 9.89 -13.57
C LEU A 105 15.26 8.70 -14.48
N PRO A 106 15.32 8.83 -15.83
CA PRO A 106 15.76 7.72 -16.68
C PRO A 106 17.16 7.21 -16.34
N ARG A 107 18.09 8.11 -15.99
CA ARG A 107 19.44 7.73 -15.57
C ARG A 107 19.43 7.00 -14.23
N LEU A 108 18.64 7.46 -13.26
CA LEU A 108 18.49 6.78 -11.97
C LEU A 108 17.90 5.38 -12.13
N VAL A 109 16.88 5.22 -12.98
CA VAL A 109 16.29 3.92 -13.32
C VAL A 109 17.34 2.99 -13.92
N ALA A 110 18.13 3.47 -14.88
CA ALA A 110 19.18 2.68 -15.52
C ALA A 110 20.28 2.26 -14.53
N LEU A 111 20.68 3.16 -13.62
CA LEU A 111 21.65 2.85 -12.58
C LEU A 111 21.16 1.76 -11.63
N ALA A 112 19.92 1.86 -11.12
CA ALA A 112 19.39 0.82 -10.25
C ALA A 112 19.24 -0.53 -10.97
N ALA A 113 18.82 -0.53 -12.23
CA ALA A 113 18.73 -1.74 -13.03
C ALA A 113 20.12 -2.38 -13.26
N ALA A 114 21.17 -1.58 -13.47
CA ALA A 114 22.54 -2.05 -13.63
C ALA A 114 23.12 -2.68 -12.34
N GLU A 115 22.64 -2.25 -11.16
CA GLU A 115 22.96 -2.87 -9.87
C GLU A 115 22.14 -4.16 -9.61
N GLY A 116 21.40 -4.66 -10.61
CA GLY A 116 20.61 -5.89 -10.52
C GLY A 116 19.26 -5.75 -9.80
N LEU A 117 18.84 -4.52 -9.48
CA LEU A 117 17.59 -4.28 -8.76
C LEU A 117 16.39 -4.23 -9.71
N ALA A 118 15.30 -4.94 -9.37
CA ALA A 118 14.02 -4.74 -10.02
C ALA A 118 13.46 -3.35 -9.70
N VAL A 119 13.45 -2.45 -10.70
CA VAL A 119 13.04 -1.05 -10.51
C VAL A 119 11.53 -0.87 -10.64
N ARG A 120 10.95 -0.21 -9.65
CA ARG A 120 9.55 0.22 -9.62
C ARG A 120 9.47 1.71 -9.28
N ILE A 121 8.39 2.38 -9.70
CA ILE A 121 8.12 3.76 -9.27
C ILE A 121 6.73 3.88 -8.66
N ILE A 122 6.59 4.72 -7.64
CA ILE A 122 5.29 5.25 -7.20
C ILE A 122 5.09 6.60 -7.88
N THR A 123 4.00 6.76 -8.63
CA THR A 123 3.69 8.00 -9.34
C THR A 123 2.22 8.38 -9.17
N ASN A 124 1.96 9.68 -9.10
CA ASN A 124 0.63 10.27 -9.19
C ASN A 124 0.06 10.27 -10.61
N GLY A 125 0.83 9.80 -11.59
CA GLY A 125 0.41 9.58 -12.97
C GLY A 125 0.18 10.86 -13.78
N GLN A 126 0.58 12.03 -13.29
CA GLN A 126 0.34 13.29 -13.97
C GLN A 126 1.39 13.55 -15.07
N GLU A 127 2.66 13.65 -14.70
CA GLU A 127 3.75 13.87 -15.66
C GLU A 127 3.97 12.62 -16.53
N ALA A 128 3.79 11.43 -15.94
CA ALA A 128 3.77 10.14 -16.65
C ALA A 128 2.76 10.09 -17.81
N SER A 129 1.72 10.93 -17.79
CA SER A 129 0.71 10.98 -18.86
C SER A 129 1.18 11.71 -20.11
N ARG A 130 2.31 12.43 -20.04
CA ARG A 130 2.86 13.15 -21.19
C ARG A 130 3.49 12.17 -22.19
N PRO A 131 3.38 12.45 -23.50
CA PRO A 131 3.93 11.60 -24.54
C PRO A 131 5.42 11.29 -24.31
N GLY A 132 5.81 10.03 -24.48
CA GLY A 132 7.20 9.59 -24.44
C GLY A 132 7.82 9.43 -23.04
N VAL A 133 7.22 9.96 -21.96
CA VAL A 133 7.78 9.85 -20.59
C VAL A 133 7.92 8.40 -20.17
N LEU A 134 6.84 7.62 -20.18
CA LEU A 134 6.89 6.20 -19.81
C LEU A 134 7.76 5.37 -20.76
N ALA A 135 7.78 5.70 -22.06
CA ALA A 135 8.61 4.99 -23.03
C ALA A 135 10.11 5.17 -22.74
N ARG A 136 10.54 6.37 -22.33
CA ARG A 136 11.92 6.62 -21.89
C ARG A 136 12.25 5.81 -20.64
N LEU A 137 11.36 5.80 -19.65
CA LEU A 137 11.57 5.03 -18.41
C LEU A 137 11.60 3.53 -18.66
N ARG A 138 10.73 3.01 -19.53
CA ARG A 138 10.73 1.60 -19.96
C ARG A 138 12.07 1.20 -20.58
N ARG A 139 12.59 2.03 -21.50
CA ARG A 139 13.90 1.84 -22.13
C ARG A 139 15.04 1.87 -21.12
N ALA A 140 14.95 2.74 -20.12
CA ALA A 140 15.93 2.82 -19.05
C ALA A 140 15.96 1.61 -18.10
N GLY A 141 14.92 0.76 -18.09
CA GLY A 141 14.89 -0.42 -17.22
C GLY A 141 13.64 -0.53 -16.35
N LEU A 142 12.75 0.46 -16.35
CA LEU A 142 11.51 0.40 -15.58
C LEU A 142 10.62 -0.75 -16.06
N ARG A 143 10.07 -1.53 -15.12
CA ARG A 143 9.14 -2.63 -15.42
C ARG A 143 7.80 -2.52 -14.71
N HIS A 144 7.73 -1.77 -13.61
CA HIS A 144 6.57 -1.77 -12.72
C HIS A 144 6.19 -0.37 -12.27
N LEU A 145 4.89 -0.05 -12.32
CA LEU A 145 4.31 1.20 -11.84
C LEU A 145 3.37 0.93 -10.66
N HIS A 146 3.45 1.78 -9.64
CA HIS A 146 2.41 1.96 -8.64
C HIS A 146 1.77 3.32 -8.91
N VAL A 147 0.51 3.33 -9.34
CA VAL A 147 -0.19 4.57 -9.72
C VAL A 147 -1.19 4.96 -8.65
N SER A 148 -1.04 6.15 -8.08
CA SER A 148 -1.96 6.68 -7.08
C SER A 148 -3.27 7.14 -7.74
N LEU A 149 -4.39 6.51 -7.36
CA LEU A 149 -5.73 6.85 -7.80
C LEU A 149 -6.71 6.72 -6.63
N TYR A 150 -7.49 7.77 -6.37
CA TYR A 150 -8.31 7.89 -5.16
C TYR A 150 -9.81 7.79 -5.43
N SER A 151 -10.27 8.09 -6.64
CA SER A 151 -11.68 7.98 -7.01
C SER A 151 -11.91 7.81 -8.52
N SER A 152 -12.94 7.05 -8.90
CA SER A 152 -13.52 7.04 -10.25
C SER A 152 -14.23 8.35 -10.59
N ARG A 153 -14.67 9.11 -9.58
CA ARG A 153 -15.38 10.37 -9.74
C ARG A 153 -14.37 11.51 -9.95
N PRO A 154 -14.39 12.22 -11.10
CA PRO A 154 -13.43 13.29 -11.39
C PRO A 154 -13.35 14.35 -10.29
N ALA A 155 -14.48 14.84 -9.80
CA ALA A 155 -14.53 15.89 -8.79
C ALA A 155 -13.89 15.46 -7.47
N VAL A 156 -14.09 14.21 -7.04
CA VAL A 156 -13.49 13.69 -5.80
C VAL A 156 -11.99 13.49 -5.98
N GLN A 157 -11.55 12.91 -7.11
CA GLN A 157 -10.12 12.77 -7.42
C GLN A 157 -9.41 14.12 -7.42
N ASP A 158 -10.01 15.11 -8.07
CA ASP A 158 -9.44 16.46 -8.22
C ASP A 158 -9.42 17.19 -6.86
N ARG A 159 -10.47 17.04 -6.04
CA ARG A 159 -10.53 17.57 -4.66
C ARG A 159 -9.43 16.98 -3.80
N ILE A 160 -9.34 15.65 -3.73
CA ILE A 160 -8.35 14.95 -2.90
C ILE A 160 -6.93 15.32 -3.31
N ALA A 161 -6.63 15.29 -4.60
CA ALA A 161 -5.29 15.55 -5.13
C ALA A 161 -4.94 17.05 -5.24
N ARG A 162 -5.96 17.91 -5.08
CA ARG A 162 -5.91 19.35 -5.41
C ARG A 162 -5.30 19.61 -6.79
N ASN A 163 -5.77 18.88 -7.79
CA ASN A 163 -5.24 18.96 -9.15
C ASN A 163 -6.33 18.69 -10.20
N PRO A 164 -6.87 19.74 -10.85
CA PRO A 164 -7.94 19.60 -11.84
C PRO A 164 -7.57 18.70 -13.03
N GLY A 165 -8.48 17.80 -13.39
CA GLY A 165 -8.29 16.82 -14.47
C GLY A 165 -7.36 15.67 -14.11
N SER A 166 -7.06 15.45 -12.83
CA SER A 166 -6.11 14.44 -12.35
C SER A 166 -6.51 13.04 -12.81
N ARG A 167 -7.81 12.69 -12.70
CA ARG A 167 -8.33 11.40 -13.14
C ARG A 167 -8.10 11.14 -14.63
N ARG A 168 -8.28 12.16 -15.47
CA ARG A 168 -8.11 12.05 -16.93
C ARG A 168 -6.66 11.75 -17.30
N ARG A 169 -5.70 12.39 -16.63
CA ARG A 169 -4.27 12.15 -16.83
C ARG A 169 -3.84 10.78 -16.30
N ILE A 170 -4.33 10.36 -15.14
CA ILE A 170 -4.10 9.00 -14.63
C ILE A 170 -4.62 7.94 -15.61
N ALA A 171 -5.83 8.11 -16.14
CA ALA A 171 -6.38 7.20 -17.15
C ALA A 171 -5.52 7.13 -18.42
N ARG A 172 -4.86 8.22 -18.82
CA ARG A 172 -3.90 8.22 -19.94
C ARG A 172 -2.63 7.45 -19.58
N THR A 173 -2.08 7.67 -18.39
CA THR A 173 -0.92 6.93 -17.84
C THR A 173 -1.18 5.43 -17.82
N LEU A 174 -2.33 4.98 -17.32
CA LEU A 174 -2.69 3.55 -17.27
C LEU A 174 -2.79 2.93 -18.67
N ARG A 175 -3.40 3.63 -19.64
CA ARG A 175 -3.47 3.14 -21.04
C ARG A 175 -2.09 3.03 -21.68
N GLU A 176 -1.23 4.01 -21.44
CA GLU A 176 0.13 4.01 -21.99
C GLU A 176 0.99 2.92 -21.35
N ALA A 177 0.87 2.71 -20.04
CA ALA A 177 1.53 1.61 -19.35
C ALA A 177 1.14 0.24 -19.92
N ALA A 178 -0.15 0.05 -20.26
CA ALA A 178 -0.63 -1.15 -20.93
C ALA A 178 0.03 -1.36 -22.31
N ARG A 179 0.09 -0.30 -23.13
CA ARG A 179 0.73 -0.34 -24.46
C ARG A 179 2.21 -0.72 -24.36
N LEU A 180 2.91 -0.20 -23.35
CA LEU A 180 4.33 -0.46 -23.10
C LEU A 180 4.59 -1.78 -22.35
N ARG A 181 3.54 -2.55 -22.03
CA ARG A 181 3.60 -3.79 -21.25
C ARG A 181 4.36 -3.59 -19.92
N LEU A 182 4.07 -2.49 -19.24
CA LEU A 182 4.49 -2.27 -17.85
C LEU A 182 3.50 -2.98 -16.92
N THR A 183 3.99 -3.61 -15.86
CA THR A 183 3.14 -4.08 -14.77
C THR A 183 2.61 -2.87 -14.01
N VAL A 184 1.34 -2.89 -13.62
CA VAL A 184 0.69 -1.78 -12.94
C VAL A 184 -0.08 -2.25 -11.72
N ASP A 185 0.20 -1.58 -10.62
CA ASP A 185 -0.56 -1.63 -9.39
C ASP A 185 -1.25 -0.28 -9.16
N VAL A 186 -2.43 -0.30 -8.54
CA VAL A 186 -3.13 0.92 -8.14
C VAL A 186 -3.05 1.07 -6.63
N ASN A 187 -2.57 2.24 -6.19
CA ASN A 187 -2.52 2.61 -4.80
C ASN A 187 -3.66 3.57 -4.48
N VAL A 188 -4.48 3.21 -3.49
CA VAL A 188 -5.58 4.02 -2.99
C VAL A 188 -5.27 4.38 -1.54
N VAL A 189 -5.20 5.68 -1.24
CA VAL A 189 -5.23 6.14 0.15
C VAL A 189 -6.69 6.26 0.55
N LEU A 190 -7.07 5.58 1.63
CA LEU A 190 -8.42 5.59 2.16
C LEU A 190 -8.67 6.91 2.91
N SER A 191 -9.75 7.60 2.60
CA SER A 191 -10.12 8.87 3.23
C SER A 191 -11.63 8.97 3.37
N ALA A 192 -12.10 9.86 4.24
CA ALA A 192 -13.55 10.13 4.39
C ALA A 192 -14.21 10.53 3.06
N LEU A 193 -13.44 11.15 2.15
CA LEU A 193 -13.91 11.62 0.86
C LEU A 193 -14.10 10.51 -0.19
N ASN A 194 -13.44 9.35 -0.03
CA ASN A 194 -13.53 8.27 -1.01
C ASN A 194 -14.07 6.94 -0.48
N ALA A 195 -14.08 6.74 0.83
CA ALA A 195 -14.60 5.54 1.45
C ALA A 195 -16.01 5.17 0.97
N PRO A 196 -17.00 6.09 0.93
CA PRO A 196 -18.38 5.74 0.57
C PRO A 196 -18.56 5.20 -0.86
N HIS A 197 -17.58 5.41 -1.73
CA HIS A 197 -17.63 4.96 -3.13
C HIS A 197 -16.37 4.19 -3.54
N LEU A 198 -15.66 3.60 -2.59
CA LEU A 198 -14.47 2.79 -2.84
C LEU A 198 -14.78 1.60 -3.78
N PRO A 199 -15.87 0.82 -3.58
CA PRO A 199 -16.22 -0.28 -4.48
C PRO A 199 -16.47 0.20 -5.91
N GLU A 200 -17.14 1.34 -6.09
CA GLU A 200 -17.37 1.96 -7.40
C GLU A 200 -16.04 2.25 -8.11
N THR A 201 -15.10 2.83 -7.37
CA THR A 201 -13.77 3.20 -7.88
C THR A 201 -13.02 1.96 -8.36
N VAL A 202 -13.00 0.90 -7.56
CA VAL A 202 -12.27 -0.34 -7.88
C VAL A 202 -12.93 -1.07 -9.06
N ARG A 203 -14.26 -1.17 -9.10
CA ARG A 203 -14.99 -1.73 -10.24
C ARG A 203 -14.70 -0.96 -11.52
N TRP A 204 -14.64 0.37 -11.46
CA TRP A 204 -14.28 1.20 -12.60
C TRP A 204 -12.86 0.93 -13.10
N VAL A 205 -11.87 0.80 -12.19
CA VAL A 205 -10.48 0.46 -12.58
C VAL A 205 -10.44 -0.91 -13.23
N VAL A 206 -11.04 -1.93 -12.60
CA VAL A 206 -11.06 -3.30 -13.08
C VAL A 206 -11.69 -3.43 -14.48
N ARG A 207 -12.78 -2.69 -14.73
CA ARG A 207 -13.47 -2.65 -16.03
C ARG A 207 -12.66 -1.88 -17.08
N SER A 208 -12.13 -0.72 -16.73
CA SER A 208 -11.51 0.21 -17.69
C SER A 208 -10.05 -0.14 -17.99
N PHE A 209 -9.37 -0.82 -17.06
CA PHE A 209 -7.95 -1.17 -17.14
C PHE A 209 -7.72 -2.63 -16.69
N PRO A 210 -8.16 -3.63 -17.47
CA PRO A 210 -8.08 -5.05 -17.05
C PRO A 210 -6.65 -5.58 -16.81
N HIS A 211 -5.63 -4.86 -17.28
CA HIS A 211 -4.21 -5.18 -17.05
C HIS A 211 -3.73 -4.82 -15.64
N VAL A 212 -4.49 -4.02 -14.87
CA VAL A 212 -4.21 -3.76 -13.45
C VAL A 212 -4.57 -5.02 -12.66
N ARG A 213 -3.58 -5.63 -12.00
CA ARG A 213 -3.73 -6.91 -11.28
C ARG A 213 -3.59 -6.80 -9.78
N HIS A 214 -3.05 -5.70 -9.28
CA HIS A 214 -2.80 -5.50 -7.85
C HIS A 214 -3.32 -4.16 -7.35
N PHE A 215 -3.88 -4.17 -6.15
CA PHE A 215 -4.40 -2.99 -5.45
C PHE A 215 -3.79 -2.89 -4.06
N VAL A 216 -3.38 -1.68 -3.67
CA VAL A 216 -2.90 -1.41 -2.32
C VAL A 216 -3.78 -0.34 -1.69
N PHE A 217 -4.47 -0.69 -0.61
CA PHE A 217 -5.26 0.24 0.18
C PHE A 217 -4.46 0.68 1.39
N ASN A 218 -4.24 1.99 1.53
CA ASN A 218 -3.44 2.54 2.61
C ASN A 218 -4.35 3.35 3.54
N GLY A 219 -4.43 2.95 4.80
CA GLY A 219 -4.97 3.80 5.86
C GLY A 219 -4.13 5.06 6.02
N LEU A 220 -4.79 6.15 6.43
CA LEU A 220 -4.09 7.42 6.68
C LEU A 220 -3.23 7.33 7.93
N ASP A 221 -2.03 7.85 7.81
CA ASP A 221 -1.11 8.07 8.93
C ASP A 221 -1.14 9.55 9.27
N PRO A 222 -1.85 9.96 10.31
CA PRO A 222 -2.12 11.36 10.56
C PRO A 222 -0.89 12.13 11.10
N HIS A 223 0.29 11.48 11.22
CA HIS A 223 1.57 12.19 11.31
C HIS A 223 2.00 12.83 9.98
N THR A 224 1.24 12.63 8.90
CA THR A 224 1.42 13.35 7.64
C THR A 224 1.16 14.85 7.83
N ASP A 225 2.09 15.68 7.36
CA ASP A 225 2.04 17.14 7.53
C ASP A 225 0.69 17.77 7.17
N ARG A 226 0.06 17.34 6.06
CA ARG A 226 -1.19 17.98 5.60
C ARG A 226 -2.48 17.43 6.18
N VAL A 227 -2.49 16.22 6.76
CA VAL A 227 -3.71 15.74 7.45
C VAL A 227 -4.04 16.63 8.65
N ALA A 228 -3.02 17.18 9.32
CA ALA A 228 -3.24 18.11 10.43
C ALA A 228 -3.95 19.40 9.99
N GLU A 229 -3.74 19.85 8.75
CA GLU A 229 -4.43 21.01 8.15
C GLU A 229 -5.84 20.65 7.64
N HIS A 230 -6.10 19.36 7.42
CA HIS A 230 -7.32 18.84 6.80
C HIS A 230 -7.88 17.62 7.57
N PRO A 231 -8.23 17.76 8.86
CA PRO A 231 -8.68 16.63 9.67
C PRO A 231 -9.95 15.97 9.12
N GLU A 232 -10.75 16.68 8.33
CA GLU A 232 -11.96 16.17 7.69
C GLU A 232 -11.72 15.05 6.67
N VAL A 233 -10.46 14.84 6.24
CA VAL A 233 -10.12 13.74 5.33
C VAL A 233 -9.88 12.43 6.05
N VAL A 234 -9.67 12.46 7.36
CA VAL A 234 -9.50 11.26 8.18
C VAL A 234 -10.86 10.57 8.32
N PRO A 235 -11.01 9.33 7.82
CA PRO A 235 -12.24 8.58 7.98
C PRO A 235 -12.33 8.03 9.41
N LYS A 236 -13.55 7.84 9.92
CA LYS A 236 -13.75 6.89 11.02
C LYS A 236 -13.44 5.48 10.52
N LEU A 237 -12.92 4.62 11.39
CA LEU A 237 -12.65 3.23 10.98
C LEU A 237 -13.96 2.50 10.63
N SER A 238 -15.01 2.77 11.41
CA SER A 238 -16.38 2.30 11.13
C SER A 238 -16.90 2.67 9.73
N ASP A 239 -16.57 3.86 9.23
CA ASP A 239 -16.97 4.29 7.88
C ASP A 239 -16.18 3.57 6.77
N LEU A 240 -15.04 2.96 7.08
CA LEU A 240 -14.23 2.20 6.14
C LEU A 240 -14.68 0.75 5.99
N GLU A 241 -15.27 0.17 7.04
CA GLU A 241 -15.46 -1.28 7.17
C GLU A 241 -16.24 -1.87 5.98
N LEU A 242 -17.50 -1.47 5.81
CA LEU A 242 -18.36 -2.04 4.76
C LEU A 242 -17.81 -1.77 3.35
N PRO A 243 -17.43 -0.53 2.97
CA PRO A 243 -16.88 -0.29 1.63
C PRO A 243 -15.57 -1.04 1.37
N LEU A 244 -14.71 -1.21 2.38
CA LEU A 244 -13.48 -1.96 2.26
C LEU A 244 -13.78 -3.45 2.05
N LEU A 245 -14.59 -4.08 2.92
CA LEU A 245 -14.92 -5.50 2.82
C LEU A 245 -15.59 -5.84 1.48
N GLU A 246 -16.53 -5.01 1.00
CA GLU A 246 -17.16 -5.18 -0.31
C GLU A 246 -16.11 -5.13 -1.44
N THR A 247 -15.15 -4.20 -1.33
CA THR A 247 -14.05 -4.06 -2.28
C THR A 247 -13.12 -5.27 -2.29
N LEU A 248 -12.74 -5.78 -1.11
CA LEU A 248 -11.86 -6.95 -1.00
C LEU A 248 -12.54 -8.19 -1.59
N ALA A 249 -13.81 -8.41 -1.24
CA ALA A 249 -14.61 -9.51 -1.77
C ALA A 249 -14.75 -9.46 -3.30
N PHE A 250 -14.97 -8.26 -3.86
CA PHE A 250 -15.02 -8.07 -5.30
C PHE A 250 -13.66 -8.38 -5.96
N LEU A 251 -12.57 -7.88 -5.40
CA LEU A 251 -11.23 -8.11 -5.93
C LEU A 251 -10.86 -9.59 -5.94
N GLU A 252 -11.16 -10.32 -4.85
CA GLU A 252 -10.93 -11.77 -4.77
C GLU A 252 -11.73 -12.52 -5.84
N ARG A 253 -13.05 -12.29 -5.94
CA ARG A 253 -13.90 -12.93 -6.98
C ARG A 253 -13.44 -12.61 -8.40
N SER A 254 -12.88 -11.42 -8.59
CA SER A 254 -12.38 -10.99 -9.87
C SER A 254 -10.98 -11.56 -10.18
N GLY A 255 -10.35 -12.30 -9.27
CA GLY A 255 -8.99 -12.84 -9.45
C GLY A 255 -7.91 -11.75 -9.45
N ARG A 256 -8.17 -10.60 -8.80
CA ARG A 256 -7.17 -9.58 -8.54
C ARG A 256 -6.63 -9.74 -7.13
N THR A 257 -5.44 -9.19 -6.98
CA THR A 257 -4.60 -9.36 -5.81
C THR A 257 -4.58 -8.06 -5.04
N PHE A 258 -4.44 -8.09 -3.72
CA PHE A 258 -4.48 -6.85 -2.93
C PHE A 258 -3.71 -6.91 -1.61
N ARG A 259 -3.39 -5.71 -1.12
CA ARG A 259 -2.83 -5.45 0.21
C ARG A 259 -3.59 -4.33 0.88
N VAL A 260 -3.68 -4.43 2.21
CA VAL A 260 -4.19 -3.36 3.06
C VAL A 260 -3.09 -2.99 4.04
N GLU A 261 -2.81 -1.70 4.17
CA GLU A 261 -1.82 -1.16 5.09
C GLU A 261 -2.54 -0.25 6.09
N ARG A 262 -2.05 -0.23 7.33
CA ARG A 262 -2.48 0.71 8.38
C ARG A 262 -3.96 0.62 8.76
N ILE A 263 -4.57 -0.54 8.55
CA ILE A 263 -5.92 -0.88 9.00
C ILE A 263 -5.81 -2.07 9.96
N PRO A 264 -6.34 -1.98 11.19
CA PRO A 264 -6.24 -3.06 12.16
C PRO A 264 -7.05 -4.30 11.73
N LEU A 265 -6.62 -5.48 12.20
CA LEU A 265 -7.16 -6.76 11.72
C LEU A 265 -8.67 -6.94 11.98
N CYS A 266 -9.23 -6.29 13.00
CA CYS A 266 -10.67 -6.30 13.24
C CYS A 266 -11.47 -5.82 12.03
N TYR A 267 -10.94 -4.92 11.20
CA TYR A 267 -11.64 -4.38 10.02
C TYR A 267 -11.44 -5.15 8.71
N LEU A 268 -10.76 -6.30 8.75
CA LEU A 268 -10.39 -7.04 7.53
C LEU A 268 -11.24 -8.28 7.28
N GLY A 269 -12.20 -8.60 8.15
CA GLY A 269 -13.10 -9.74 7.99
C GLY A 269 -12.34 -11.03 7.69
N ASP A 270 -12.64 -11.66 6.55
CA ASP A 270 -12.01 -12.92 6.10
C ASP A 270 -10.61 -12.75 5.48
N TRP A 271 -10.11 -11.51 5.34
CA TRP A 271 -8.85 -11.19 4.67
C TRP A 271 -7.71 -10.70 5.58
N PRO A 272 -7.54 -11.13 6.85
CA PRO A 272 -6.46 -10.60 7.70
C PRO A 272 -5.05 -10.87 7.15
N HIS A 273 -4.90 -11.93 6.35
CA HIS A 273 -3.66 -12.32 5.68
C HIS A 273 -3.16 -11.31 4.61
N VAL A 274 -3.99 -10.33 4.23
CA VAL A 274 -3.62 -9.27 3.28
C VAL A 274 -3.07 -8.02 3.94
N SER A 275 -3.11 -7.91 5.28
CA SER A 275 -2.46 -6.82 6.01
C SER A 275 -0.95 -6.85 5.77
N THR A 276 -0.39 -5.76 5.28
CA THR A 276 1.05 -5.63 5.05
C THR A 276 1.83 -5.76 6.36
N GLU A 277 1.35 -5.16 7.44
CA GLU A 277 2.01 -5.20 8.75
C GLU A 277 1.97 -6.59 9.37
N THR A 278 0.81 -7.26 9.36
CA THR A 278 0.69 -8.64 9.86
C THR A 278 1.63 -9.58 9.12
N ARG A 279 1.79 -9.41 7.81
CA ARG A 279 2.76 -10.21 7.04
C ARG A 279 4.19 -9.99 7.50
N LYS A 280 4.58 -8.73 7.77
CA LYS A 280 5.92 -8.40 8.24
C LYS A 280 6.18 -8.95 9.64
N ILE A 281 5.20 -8.84 10.55
CA ILE A 281 5.27 -9.42 11.89
C ILE A 281 5.45 -10.93 11.81
N VAL A 282 4.59 -11.62 11.03
CA VAL A 282 4.62 -13.09 10.91
C VAL A 282 5.91 -13.62 10.28
N LYS A 283 6.47 -12.91 9.31
CA LYS A 283 7.69 -13.33 8.61
C LYS A 283 8.99 -12.78 9.20
N GLY A 284 8.92 -11.83 10.14
CA GLY A 284 10.09 -11.10 10.63
C GLY A 284 10.76 -10.24 9.54
N GLU A 285 9.99 -9.70 8.59
CA GLU A 285 10.52 -8.88 7.50
C GLU A 285 10.75 -7.42 7.95
N GLY A 286 11.96 -6.88 7.76
CA GLY A 286 12.24 -5.45 7.94
C GLY A 286 11.91 -4.58 6.71
N ARG A 287 12.01 -3.26 6.83
CA ARG A 287 11.91 -2.31 5.70
C ARG A 287 13.03 -1.27 5.76
N VAL A 288 13.73 -1.08 4.65
CA VAL A 288 14.73 0.00 4.49
C VAL A 288 14.16 1.12 3.61
N ILE A 289 14.29 2.36 4.07
CA ILE A 289 13.88 3.57 3.35
C ILE A 289 15.02 4.59 3.41
N HIS A 290 15.42 5.12 2.26
CA HIS A 290 16.30 6.28 2.15
C HIS A 290 15.45 7.54 1.91
N PHE A 291 15.36 8.40 2.92
CA PHE A 291 14.64 9.68 2.89
C PHE A 291 15.54 10.82 2.41
N LEU A 292 14.90 11.84 1.83
CA LEU A 292 15.55 13.09 1.42
C LEU A 292 15.48 14.20 2.49
N ASP A 293 14.96 13.91 3.67
CA ASP A 293 14.97 14.84 4.81
C ASP A 293 15.96 14.38 5.89
N ALA A 294 15.91 15.01 7.06
CA ALA A 294 16.78 14.71 8.19
C ALA A 294 16.70 13.24 8.66
N LYS A 295 15.67 12.48 8.26
CA LYS A 295 15.54 11.05 8.61
C LYS A 295 16.61 10.18 7.92
N GLY A 296 17.15 10.62 6.79
CA GLY A 296 18.20 9.89 6.07
C GLY A 296 17.85 8.42 5.81
N ARG A 297 18.77 7.51 6.15
CA ARG A 297 18.49 6.07 6.08
C ARG A 297 17.73 5.61 7.32
N PHE A 298 16.54 5.04 7.09
CA PHE A 298 15.71 4.45 8.13
C PHE A 298 15.53 2.94 7.88
N ALA A 299 15.72 2.13 8.92
CA ALA A 299 15.45 0.69 8.90
C ALA A 299 14.41 0.36 9.97
N ALA A 300 13.19 -0.01 9.53
CA ALA A 300 12.13 -0.46 10.41
C ALA A 300 12.26 -1.97 10.66
N THR A 301 12.43 -2.35 11.92
CA THR A 301 12.48 -3.76 12.39
C THR A 301 11.24 -4.16 13.18
N SER A 302 10.39 -3.21 13.57
CA SER A 302 9.10 -3.43 14.23
C SER A 302 7.98 -2.72 13.48
N PHE A 303 6.80 -3.34 13.50
CA PHE A 303 5.56 -2.85 12.88
C PHE A 303 4.40 -2.88 13.88
N GLU A 304 4.72 -2.82 15.18
CA GLU A 304 3.72 -2.73 16.24
C GLU A 304 3.41 -1.27 16.58
N HIS A 305 2.14 -1.03 16.90
CA HIS A 305 1.53 0.25 17.27
C HIS A 305 0.67 0.07 18.52
N ASP A 306 0.08 1.18 18.97
CA ASP A 306 -0.76 1.21 20.15
C ASP A 306 -1.93 0.22 20.05
N LYS A 307 -2.36 -0.26 21.22
CA LYS A 307 -3.41 -1.26 21.40
C LYS A 307 -4.43 -0.72 22.40
N ALA A 308 -5.71 -0.84 22.06
CA ALA A 308 -6.79 -0.47 22.96
C ALA A 308 -6.91 -1.50 24.10
N ALA A 309 -7.59 -1.14 25.19
CA ALA A 309 -7.83 -2.03 26.31
C ALA A 309 -8.51 -3.34 25.88
N CYS A 310 -9.44 -3.28 24.93
CA CYS A 310 -10.13 -4.45 24.39
C CYS A 310 -9.18 -5.43 23.65
N CYS A 311 -8.03 -4.96 23.16
CA CYS A 311 -7.07 -5.81 22.46
C CYS A 311 -6.38 -6.83 23.39
N ALA A 312 -6.41 -6.61 24.71
CA ALA A 312 -5.81 -7.53 25.69
C ALA A 312 -6.41 -8.94 25.64
N VAL A 313 -7.69 -9.06 25.27
CA VAL A 313 -8.41 -10.34 25.15
C VAL A 313 -8.51 -10.87 23.72
N CYS A 314 -7.94 -10.14 22.74
CA CYS A 314 -8.03 -10.48 21.33
C CYS A 314 -7.05 -11.61 20.95
N THR A 315 -7.55 -12.69 20.33
CA THR A 315 -6.75 -13.88 20.01
C THR A 315 -5.71 -13.62 18.92
N VAL A 316 -5.97 -12.66 18.02
CA VAL A 316 -5.04 -12.29 16.94
C VAL A 316 -4.07 -11.18 17.33
N ASN A 317 -4.06 -10.74 18.60
CA ASN A 317 -3.28 -9.57 19.03
C ASN A 317 -1.79 -9.68 18.69
N ARG A 318 -1.20 -10.88 18.83
CA ARG A 318 0.23 -11.17 18.54
C ARG A 318 0.65 -11.01 17.09
N ILE A 319 -0.31 -11.00 16.16
CA ILE A 319 -0.04 -10.83 14.72
C ILE A 319 -0.69 -9.56 14.16
N CYS A 320 -1.41 -8.81 14.99
CA CYS A 320 -2.00 -7.53 14.63
C CYS A 320 -0.98 -6.42 14.91
N ALA A 321 -0.83 -5.47 13.99
CA ALA A 321 0.02 -4.30 14.21
C ALA A 321 -0.54 -3.37 15.29
N GLY A 322 -1.85 -3.35 15.49
CA GLY A 322 -2.52 -2.31 16.29
C GLY A 322 -2.95 -1.14 15.42
N LEU A 323 -3.16 0.01 16.03
CA LEU A 323 -3.68 1.20 15.37
C LEU A 323 -2.70 2.37 15.51
N TYR A 324 -2.38 3.00 14.39
CA TYR A 324 -1.57 4.20 14.37
C TYR A 324 -2.32 5.37 15.01
N SER A 325 -1.61 6.17 15.83
CA SER A 325 -2.12 7.42 16.39
C SER A 325 -3.48 7.28 17.10
N MET A 326 -3.61 6.18 17.85
CA MET A 326 -4.79 5.86 18.65
C MET A 326 -5.13 7.01 19.62
N ASP A 327 -6.42 7.30 19.76
CA ASP A 327 -7.01 8.37 20.57
C ASP A 327 -6.54 9.80 20.22
N ARG A 328 -5.75 9.95 19.16
CA ARG A 328 -5.43 11.24 18.55
C ARG A 328 -6.29 11.53 17.32
N TYR A 329 -6.52 10.51 16.48
CA TYR A 329 -7.30 10.66 15.24
C TYR A 329 -8.25 9.48 14.98
N TYR A 330 -7.89 8.29 15.45
CA TYR A 330 -8.77 7.12 15.44
C TYR A 330 -9.07 6.74 16.88
N ALA A 331 -10.34 6.57 17.22
CA ALA A 331 -10.72 6.30 18.60
C ALA A 331 -10.47 4.82 18.95
N SER A 332 -9.86 4.58 20.11
CA SER A 332 -9.69 3.22 20.65
C SER A 332 -11.02 2.49 20.83
N SER A 333 -12.11 3.24 21.05
CA SER A 333 -13.48 2.72 21.15
C SER A 333 -14.05 2.17 19.84
N GLU A 334 -13.44 2.47 18.70
CA GLU A 334 -13.80 1.85 17.42
C GLU A 334 -13.21 0.43 17.29
N LEU A 335 -12.20 0.08 18.09
CA LEU A 335 -11.61 -1.25 18.05
C LEU A 335 -12.45 -2.27 18.81
N TYR A 336 -12.45 -3.49 18.30
CA TYR A 336 -13.11 -4.63 18.92
C TYR A 336 -12.24 -5.89 18.85
N PRO A 337 -12.30 -6.77 19.87
CA PRO A 337 -11.50 -7.99 19.87
C PRO A 337 -12.04 -9.01 18.88
N LEU A 338 -11.14 -9.79 18.29
CA LEU A 338 -11.49 -10.97 17.53
C LEU A 338 -11.19 -12.23 18.36
N PHE A 339 -12.03 -13.24 18.21
CA PHE A 339 -11.92 -14.53 18.87
C PHE A 339 -11.82 -15.66 17.82
N VAL A 340 -10.80 -15.56 16.97
CA VAL A 340 -10.50 -16.52 15.89
C VAL A 340 -9.10 -17.10 16.04
N ASP A 341 -8.86 -18.31 15.55
CA ASP A 341 -7.52 -18.92 15.55
C ASP A 341 -6.57 -18.12 14.62
N PRO A 342 -5.44 -17.59 15.13
CA PRO A 342 -4.48 -16.90 14.28
C PRO A 342 -3.66 -17.83 13.36
N GLU A 343 -3.60 -19.14 13.63
CA GLU A 343 -2.70 -20.02 12.88
C GLU A 343 -3.05 -20.23 11.41
N PRO A 344 -4.33 -20.36 10.99
CA PRO A 344 -4.70 -20.34 9.58
C PRO A 344 -4.18 -19.09 8.86
N ILE A 345 -4.23 -17.93 9.52
CA ILE A 345 -3.74 -16.65 8.97
C ILE A 345 -2.22 -16.72 8.79
N ARG A 346 -1.49 -17.16 9.82
CA ARG A 346 -0.03 -17.32 9.79
C ARG A 346 0.41 -18.29 8.71
N ARG A 347 -0.19 -19.48 8.64
CA ARG A 347 0.11 -20.49 7.62
C ARG A 347 -0.11 -19.94 6.21
N ARG A 348 -1.21 -19.24 5.98
CA ARG A 348 -1.51 -18.61 4.67
C ARG A 348 -0.43 -17.59 4.27
N ILE A 349 0.02 -16.77 5.22
CA ILE A 349 1.09 -15.78 4.99
C ILE A 349 2.43 -16.47 4.64
N LEU A 350 2.80 -17.51 5.40
CA LEU A 350 4.05 -18.24 5.25
C LEU A 350 4.10 -19.09 3.99
N ALA A 351 2.96 -19.65 3.57
CA ALA A 351 2.81 -20.37 2.31
C ALA A 351 3.08 -19.51 1.08
N GLY A 352 3.22 -18.19 1.26
CA GLY A 352 3.52 -17.30 0.15
C GLY A 352 2.28 -17.00 -0.68
N ASP A 353 1.07 -17.03 -0.08
CA ASP A 353 -0.13 -16.38 -0.63
C ASP A 353 0.06 -14.86 -0.62
N SER A 354 1.05 -14.39 -1.36
CA SER A 354 0.95 -13.23 -2.21
C SER A 354 0.23 -13.72 -3.45
N PRO A 355 -0.87 -13.09 -3.88
CA PRO A 355 -1.61 -13.65 -4.99
C PRO A 355 -0.89 -13.48 -6.35
N VAL A 356 0.40 -13.11 -6.38
CA VAL A 356 1.30 -13.28 -7.54
C VAL A 356 2.71 -13.66 -7.09
N GLY A 357 3.23 -14.77 -7.63
CA GLY A 357 4.64 -15.13 -7.57
C GLY A 357 4.96 -16.50 -8.17
N GLY A 358 5.00 -16.63 -9.50
CA GLY A 358 5.74 -17.69 -10.19
C GLY A 358 4.92 -18.92 -10.62
N GLY A 359 4.75 -19.07 -11.94
CA GLY A 359 4.51 -20.30 -12.69
C GLY A 359 3.88 -21.50 -11.98
N ARG A 360 2.56 -21.62 -12.10
CA ARG A 360 1.88 -22.83 -12.58
C ARG A 360 0.50 -22.40 -13.05
N ALA A 361 0.32 -22.34 -14.37
CA ALA A 361 -1.02 -22.37 -14.94
C ALA A 361 -1.68 -23.65 -14.43
N SER A 362 -2.64 -23.54 -13.51
CA SER A 362 -3.53 -24.65 -13.22
C SER A 362 -4.28 -24.91 -14.53
N ARG A 363 -3.93 -26.01 -15.18
CA ARG A 363 -4.75 -26.61 -16.24
C ARG A 363 -6.08 -26.98 -15.61
N LEU A 364 -7.01 -26.04 -15.59
CA LEU A 364 -8.42 -26.40 -15.52
C LEU A 364 -8.74 -27.04 -16.86
N ALA A 365 -8.79 -28.36 -16.85
CA ALA A 365 -9.31 -29.15 -17.95
C ALA A 365 -10.70 -28.61 -18.32
N PRO A 366 -11.05 -28.49 -19.61
CA PRO A 366 -12.40 -28.10 -19.99
C PRO A 366 -13.36 -29.19 -19.47
N GLY A 367 -14.19 -28.78 -18.50
CA GLY A 367 -15.27 -29.59 -17.97
C GLY A 367 -16.13 -30.08 -19.13
N ARG A 368 -16.34 -31.40 -19.14
CA ARG A 368 -17.20 -32.12 -20.07
C ARG A 368 -18.54 -31.41 -20.20
N SER A 369 -18.90 -31.10 -21.44
CA SER A 369 -20.23 -30.67 -21.87
C SER A 369 -21.28 -31.55 -21.21
N ALA A 370 -22.14 -30.94 -20.38
CA ALA A 370 -23.35 -31.58 -19.91
C ALA A 370 -24.23 -31.88 -21.13
N ALA A 371 -24.39 -33.17 -21.41
CA ALA A 371 -25.27 -33.68 -22.44
C ALA A 371 -26.68 -33.12 -22.23
N ARG A 372 -27.20 -32.41 -23.23
CA ARG A 372 -28.62 -32.07 -23.34
C ARG A 372 -29.45 -33.36 -23.26
N PRO A 373 -30.51 -33.44 -22.44
CA PRO A 373 -31.41 -34.57 -22.51
C PRO A 373 -32.13 -34.56 -23.86
N ARG A 374 -32.05 -35.69 -24.57
CA ARG A 374 -32.77 -35.94 -25.82
C ARG A 374 -34.28 -35.92 -25.53
N ARG A 375 -35.04 -35.16 -26.31
CA ARG A 375 -36.50 -35.29 -26.36
C ARG A 375 -36.84 -36.63 -27.05
N PRO A 376 -37.86 -37.36 -26.59
CA PRO A 376 -38.33 -38.53 -27.30
C PRO A 376 -39.18 -38.10 -28.52
N GLU A 377 -38.89 -38.69 -29.67
CA GLU A 377 -39.75 -38.65 -30.87
C GLU A 377 -40.59 -39.94 -30.94
N GLY A 378 -41.83 -39.77 -31.40
CA GLY A 378 -42.83 -40.81 -31.67
C GLY A 378 -44.09 -40.55 -30.83
N SER A 379 -45.30 -40.39 -31.38
CA SER A 379 -45.82 -40.68 -32.71
C SER A 379 -47.27 -40.16 -32.81
N GLY A 380 -47.71 -39.68 -33.98
CA GLY A 380 -49.10 -39.83 -34.42
C GLY A 380 -49.91 -38.55 -34.73
N GLY A 381 -50.43 -38.48 -35.96
CA GLY A 381 -51.60 -37.67 -36.35
C GLY A 381 -51.27 -36.45 -37.22
N ARG A 382 -51.08 -36.60 -38.53
CA ARG A 382 -52.06 -36.34 -39.62
C ARG A 382 -52.71 -34.95 -39.64
N LEU A 383 -52.42 -34.23 -40.75
CA LEU A 383 -53.32 -33.40 -41.60
C LEU A 383 -54.01 -32.21 -40.90
N VAL A 384 -53.98 -30.96 -41.38
CA VAL A 384 -54.53 -30.45 -42.65
C VAL A 384 -54.01 -29.01 -42.89
N SER A 385 -53.89 -28.66 -44.16
CA SER A 385 -53.69 -27.35 -44.78
C SER A 385 -54.44 -26.15 -44.19
N GLY A 386 -53.83 -24.96 -44.23
CA GLY A 386 -54.54 -23.69 -44.05
C GLY A 386 -53.66 -22.46 -44.27
N SER A 387 -53.67 -21.94 -45.49
CA SER A 387 -53.07 -20.67 -45.89
C SER A 387 -53.67 -19.46 -45.17
N SER A 388 -52.85 -18.47 -44.79
CA SER A 388 -53.03 -17.05 -45.16
C SER A 388 -52.13 -16.12 -44.31
N ARG A 389 -51.25 -15.36 -44.97
CA ARG A 389 -50.76 -14.04 -44.50
C ARG A 389 -51.91 -12.99 -44.62
N PRO A 390 -51.68 -11.69 -44.39
CA PRO A 390 -51.39 -10.99 -43.12
C PRO A 390 -52.38 -9.80 -42.92
N ARG A 391 -52.23 -9.05 -41.83
CA ARG A 391 -52.59 -7.61 -41.57
C ARG A 391 -52.55 -7.49 -40.03
N SER A 392 -51.92 -6.53 -39.37
CA SER A 392 -51.43 -5.18 -39.68
C SER A 392 -50.42 -4.80 -38.62
#